data_AF-A0A9E0FIW6-F1
#
_entry.id   AF-A0A9E0FIW6-F1
#
_cell.length_a   1.000
_cell.length_b   1.000
_cell.length_c   1.000
_cell.angle_alpha   90.00
_cell.angle_beta   90.00
_cell.angle_gamma   90.00
#
_symmetry.space_group_name_H-M   'P 1'
#
loop_
_entity.id
_entity.type
_entity.pdbx_description
1 polymer ?
#
loop_
_entity_poly.entity_id
_entity_poly.type
_entity_poly.pdbx_seq_one_letter_code
_entity_poly.pdbx_strand_id
1 'polypeptide(L)'
;MNRLKTFILSLFLGISLHSSAQQLNVLDNKVYRVTAYKRGDTGITSRSNYAEVVPPLSIYIPNAFTPNGDGINDGFQVKGEGIRDFHIYIYNRWGEVIFESTNPKQAWDGTFQGRPVEMETYVYQVFADGLGKKSRTGSVTLIR
;
A
#
# COMPACT_ATOMS: atom_id res chain seq x y z
N MET A 1 14.78 -12.76 -62.98
CA MET A 1 13.41 -13.11 -63.41
C MET A 1 13.19 -14.59 -63.11
N ASN A 2 12.49 -14.91 -62.02
CA ASN A 2 11.72 -16.14 -61.84
C ASN A 2 10.97 -16.03 -60.50
N ARG A 3 9.64 -16.03 -60.61
CA ARG A 3 8.71 -16.02 -59.49
C ARG A 3 8.40 -17.45 -59.10
N LEU A 4 8.37 -17.75 -57.81
CA LEU A 4 7.45 -18.74 -57.27
C LEU A 4 6.71 -18.10 -56.09
N LYS A 5 5.38 -18.00 -56.25
CA LYS A 5 4.41 -17.71 -55.19
C LYS A 5 4.15 -19.02 -54.46
N THR A 6 4.22 -19.01 -53.14
CA THR A 6 3.62 -20.07 -52.31
C THR A 6 2.95 -19.43 -51.11
N PHE A 7 1.62 -19.51 -51.11
CA PHE A 7 0.72 -19.29 -49.98
C PHE A 7 0.93 -20.40 -48.94
N ILE A 8 0.70 -20.15 -47.65
CA ILE A 8 -0.28 -20.89 -46.80
C ILE A 8 -0.21 -20.50 -45.32
N LEU A 9 -1.43 -20.37 -44.78
CA LEU A 9 -1.94 -20.41 -43.40
C LEU A 9 -1.27 -19.62 -42.27
N SER A 10 -2.01 -18.59 -41.88
CA SER A 10 -2.08 -18.01 -40.53
C SER A 10 -2.35 -19.05 -39.45
N LEU A 11 -1.52 -19.07 -38.41
CA LEU A 11 -1.86 -19.64 -37.11
C LEU A 11 -1.90 -18.48 -36.09
N PHE A 12 -3.09 -18.02 -35.74
CA PHE A 12 -3.28 -17.13 -34.60
C PHE A 12 -3.16 -17.97 -33.33
N LEU A 13 -2.05 -17.87 -32.61
CA LEU A 13 -2.00 -18.32 -31.22
C LEU A 13 -2.69 -17.23 -30.37
N GLY A 14 -4.00 -17.37 -30.19
CA GLY A 14 -4.72 -16.60 -29.19
C GLY A 14 -4.27 -17.03 -27.80
N ILE A 15 -3.51 -16.19 -27.09
CA ILE A 15 -3.32 -16.36 -25.66
C ILE A 15 -4.52 -15.69 -24.99
N SER A 16 -5.47 -16.48 -24.53
CA SER A 16 -6.48 -16.00 -23.59
C SER A 16 -5.81 -15.76 -22.23
N LEU A 17 -5.66 -14.50 -21.84
CA LEU A 17 -5.36 -14.15 -20.45
C LEU A 17 -6.63 -14.32 -19.62
N HIS A 18 -6.73 -15.43 -18.90
CA HIS A 18 -7.63 -15.51 -17.74
C HIS A 18 -6.87 -14.92 -16.55
N SER A 19 -7.13 -13.66 -16.20
CA SER A 19 -6.81 -13.19 -14.85
C SER A 19 -8.02 -13.43 -13.96
N SER A 20 -7.98 -14.46 -13.11
CA SER A 20 -8.82 -14.45 -11.93
C SER A 20 -8.27 -13.39 -10.99
N ALA A 21 -9.03 -12.30 -10.82
CA ALA A 21 -8.80 -11.34 -9.75
C ALA A 21 -9.13 -12.02 -8.41
N GLN A 22 -8.18 -12.76 -7.85
CA GLN A 22 -8.13 -12.89 -6.40
C GLN A 22 -7.42 -11.65 -5.88
N GLN A 23 -8.20 -10.81 -5.23
CA GLN A 23 -7.77 -9.63 -4.48
C GLN A 23 -6.80 -10.09 -3.38
N LEU A 24 -5.54 -10.30 -3.74
CA LEU A 24 -4.44 -10.43 -2.80
C LEU A 24 -4.16 -9.03 -2.29
N ASN A 25 -4.07 -8.89 -0.97
CA ASN A 25 -3.45 -7.74 -0.33
C ASN A 25 -1.99 -7.66 -0.78
N VAL A 26 -1.74 -7.14 -1.99
CA VAL A 26 -0.40 -6.86 -2.49
C VAL A 26 0.03 -5.57 -1.80
N LEU A 27 0.47 -5.73 -0.56
CA LEU A 27 1.59 -4.93 -0.07
C LEU A 27 2.66 -5.01 -1.14
N ASP A 28 3.21 -3.87 -1.51
CA ASP A 28 3.98 -3.60 -2.73
C ASP A 28 5.36 -4.30 -2.74
N ASN A 29 5.35 -5.60 -2.47
CA ASN A 29 6.52 -6.45 -2.33
C ASN A 29 7.04 -6.72 -3.73
N LYS A 30 8.19 -6.13 -4.03
CA LYS A 30 8.82 -6.28 -5.34
C LYS A 30 9.60 -7.58 -5.36
N VAL A 31 9.23 -8.45 -6.29
CA VAL A 31 9.88 -9.75 -6.49
C VAL A 31 10.86 -9.65 -7.65
N TYR A 32 12.13 -9.95 -7.38
CA TYR A 32 13.21 -9.89 -8.37
C TYR A 32 13.76 -11.30 -8.64
N ARG A 33 14.38 -11.46 -9.81
CA ARG A 33 15.28 -12.60 -10.10
C ARG A 33 16.40 -12.13 -11.01
N VAL A 34 17.54 -12.79 -10.92
CA VAL A 34 18.66 -12.60 -11.83
C VAL A 34 18.52 -13.59 -12.99
N THR A 35 18.61 -13.09 -14.22
CA THR A 35 18.74 -13.92 -15.42
C THR A 35 20.06 -13.59 -16.09
N ALA A 36 20.95 -14.57 -16.19
CA ALA A 36 22.21 -14.45 -16.91
C ALA A 36 22.06 -15.05 -18.31
N TYR A 37 22.68 -14.42 -19.31
CA TYR A 37 22.76 -14.93 -20.67
C TYR A 37 24.22 -15.03 -21.10
N LYS A 38 24.52 -15.97 -21.99
CA LYS A 38 25.84 -16.05 -22.60
C LYS A 38 26.03 -14.86 -23.54
N ARG A 39 27.19 -14.20 -23.49
CA ARG A 39 27.49 -13.09 -24.40
C ARG A 39 27.40 -13.55 -25.87
N GLY A 40 26.57 -12.88 -26.65
CA GLY A 40 26.34 -13.19 -28.06
C GLY A 40 25.32 -14.31 -28.34
N ASP A 41 24.71 -14.89 -27.30
CA ASP A 41 23.67 -15.92 -27.45
C ASP A 41 22.66 -15.83 -26.29
N THR A 42 21.51 -15.23 -26.57
CA THR A 42 20.42 -15.06 -25.60
C THR A 42 19.60 -16.34 -25.38
N GLY A 43 19.84 -17.41 -26.14
CA GLY A 43 19.17 -18.70 -26.00
C GLY A 43 19.72 -19.55 -24.85
N ILE A 44 20.97 -19.32 -24.44
CA ILE A 44 21.57 -19.95 -23.28
C ILE A 44 21.39 -19.04 -22.07
N THR A 45 20.47 -19.40 -21.18
CA THR A 45 20.18 -18.63 -19.97
C THR A 45 20.31 -19.45 -18.69
N SER A 46 20.79 -18.80 -17.63
CA SER A 46 20.70 -19.29 -16.26
C SER A 46 19.79 -18.34 -15.46
N ARG A 47 18.98 -18.89 -14.55
CA ARG A 47 18.02 -18.13 -13.74
C ARG A 47 18.26 -18.42 -12.25
N SER A 48 18.28 -17.38 -11.43
CA SER A 48 18.27 -17.52 -9.96
C SER A 48 16.88 -17.89 -9.44
N ASN A 49 16.78 -18.10 -8.13
CA ASN A 49 15.52 -18.06 -7.40
C ASN A 49 14.92 -16.64 -7.43
N TYR A 50 13.63 -16.57 -7.09
CA TYR A 50 12.98 -15.30 -6.77
C TYR A 50 13.47 -14.80 -5.40
N ALA A 51 13.70 -13.50 -5.32
CA ALA A 51 13.98 -12.78 -4.08
C ALA A 51 12.90 -11.72 -3.88
N GLU A 52 12.23 -11.79 -2.73
CA GLU A 52 11.26 -10.79 -2.31
C GLU A 52 11.98 -9.68 -1.54
N VAL A 53 11.80 -8.43 -1.99
CA VAL A 53 12.33 -7.26 -1.29
C VAL A 53 11.18 -6.58 -0.58
N VAL A 54 11.21 -6.67 0.74
CA VAL A 54 10.29 -5.94 1.63
C VAL A 54 10.95 -4.61 2.01
N PRO A 55 10.36 -3.45 1.67
CA PRO A 55 10.90 -2.17 2.10
C PRO A 55 10.91 -2.07 3.63
N PRO A 56 11.93 -1.40 4.22
CA PRO A 56 11.96 -1.20 5.66
C PRO A 56 10.75 -0.37 6.12
N LEU A 57 10.22 -0.69 7.30
CA LEU A 57 9.07 0.02 7.87
C LEU A 57 9.41 1.50 8.11
N SER A 58 8.75 2.37 7.35
CA SER A 58 8.85 3.83 7.43
C SER A 58 7.45 4.42 7.55
N ILE A 59 7.17 5.12 8.65
CA ILE A 59 5.87 5.75 8.91
C ILE A 59 6.01 7.21 9.33
N TYR A 60 5.12 8.03 8.80
CA TYR A 60 4.88 9.42 9.14
C TYR A 60 3.47 9.55 9.73
N ILE A 61 3.38 10.22 10.87
CA ILE A 61 2.12 10.48 11.55
C ILE A 61 1.98 12.01 11.62
N PRO A 62 0.97 12.59 10.95
CA PRO A 62 0.75 14.04 11.02
C PRO A 62 0.33 14.45 12.44
N ASN A 63 0.47 15.73 12.77
CA ASN A 63 0.12 16.28 14.09
C ASN A 63 -1.15 17.15 14.05
N ALA A 64 -1.69 17.45 12.88
CA ALA A 64 -2.94 18.18 12.71
C ALA A 64 -3.62 17.85 11.38
N PHE A 65 -4.92 18.11 11.29
CA PHE A 65 -5.73 17.97 10.08
C PHE A 65 -6.94 18.92 10.12
N THR A 66 -7.49 19.23 8.95
CA THR A 66 -8.56 20.21 8.72
C THR A 66 -9.66 19.61 7.84
N PRO A 67 -10.69 18.95 8.42
CA PRO A 67 -11.79 18.35 7.65
C PRO A 67 -12.76 19.44 7.15
N ASN A 68 -12.29 20.27 6.21
CA ASN A 68 -13.02 21.41 5.63
C ASN A 68 -13.54 21.13 4.20
N GLY A 69 -13.16 19.99 3.61
CA GLY A 69 -13.60 19.53 2.29
C GLY A 69 -12.81 20.10 1.12
N ASP A 70 -11.62 20.68 1.34
CA ASP A 70 -10.77 21.21 0.27
C ASP A 70 -9.84 20.15 -0.38
N GLY A 71 -9.85 18.92 0.13
CA GLY A 71 -9.02 17.80 -0.29
C GLY A 71 -7.63 17.78 0.34
N ILE A 72 -7.29 18.74 1.19
CA ILE A 72 -5.97 18.94 1.80
C ILE A 72 -6.07 18.68 3.31
N ASN A 73 -5.49 17.56 3.74
CA ASN A 73 -5.52 17.15 5.16
C ASN A 73 -6.95 17.06 5.74
N ASP A 74 -7.92 16.63 4.93
CA ASP A 74 -9.31 16.42 5.37
C ASP A 74 -9.50 15.22 6.31
N GLY A 75 -8.44 14.47 6.56
CA GLY A 75 -8.47 13.35 7.48
C GLY A 75 -7.11 13.07 8.08
N PHE A 76 -7.13 12.56 9.30
CA PHE A 76 -5.95 12.10 9.98
C PHE A 76 -5.62 10.67 9.55
N GLN A 77 -4.46 10.49 8.92
CA GLN A 77 -4.00 9.22 8.36
C GLN A 77 -2.51 9.01 8.64
N VAL A 78 -2.15 7.81 9.08
CA VAL A 78 -0.74 7.37 9.12
C VAL A 78 -0.28 7.04 7.70
N LYS A 79 0.75 7.72 7.23
CA LYS A 79 1.32 7.51 5.89
C LYS A 79 2.63 6.74 6.00
N GLY A 80 2.91 5.83 5.09
CA GLY A 80 4.16 5.07 5.15
C GLY A 80 4.27 3.94 4.14
N GLU A 81 5.42 3.30 4.17
CA GLU A 81 5.80 2.14 3.35
C GLU A 81 6.26 0.99 4.25
N GLY A 82 6.18 -0.24 3.72
CA GLY A 82 6.61 -1.43 4.45
C GLY A 82 5.73 -1.80 5.65
N ILE A 83 4.49 -1.31 5.70
CA ILE A 83 3.50 -1.66 6.73
C ILE A 83 2.84 -2.98 6.33
N ARG A 84 3.12 -4.06 7.08
CA ARG A 84 2.48 -5.37 6.93
C ARG A 84 1.28 -5.54 7.83
N ASP A 85 1.47 -5.20 9.10
CA ASP A 85 0.39 -5.16 10.09
C ASP A 85 0.26 -3.73 10.63
N PHE A 86 -0.97 -3.31 10.88
CA PHE A 86 -1.30 -1.98 11.34
C PHE A 86 -2.49 -2.00 12.29
N HIS A 87 -2.41 -1.16 13.32
CA HIS A 87 -3.55 -0.86 14.18
C HIS A 87 -3.39 0.55 14.70
N ILE A 88 -4.45 1.35 14.60
CA ILE A 88 -4.53 2.66 15.24
C ILE A 88 -5.73 2.76 16.16
N TYR A 89 -5.52 3.42 17.28
CA TYR A 89 -6.55 3.91 18.20
C TYR A 89 -6.42 5.42 18.33
N ILE A 90 -7.55 6.13 18.37
CA ILE A 90 -7.64 7.54 18.70
C ILE A 90 -8.60 7.70 19.86
N TYR A 91 -8.17 8.46 20.85
CA TYR A 91 -8.87 8.65 22.11
C TYR A 91 -9.31 10.10 22.28
N ASN A 92 -10.52 10.30 22.80
CA ASN A 92 -10.91 11.60 23.34
C ASN A 92 -10.22 11.89 24.68
N ARG A 93 -10.46 13.08 25.24
CA ARG A 93 -9.87 13.52 26.52
C ARG A 93 -10.25 12.64 27.72
N TRP A 94 -11.32 11.86 27.61
CA TRP A 94 -11.80 10.96 28.66
C TRP A 94 -11.22 9.53 28.53
N GLY A 95 -10.36 9.29 27.54
CA GLY A 95 -9.76 7.99 27.29
C GLY A 95 -10.67 7.00 26.55
N GLU A 96 -11.81 7.47 26.02
CA GLU A 96 -12.68 6.66 25.17
C GLU A 96 -12.11 6.59 23.75
N VAL A 97 -12.09 5.39 23.17
CA VAL A 97 -11.72 5.19 21.77
C VAL A 97 -12.83 5.74 20.88
N ILE A 98 -12.51 6.81 20.14
CA ILE A 98 -13.44 7.44 19.19
C ILE A 98 -13.17 7.06 17.74
N PHE A 99 -12.01 6.46 17.47
CA PHE A 99 -11.68 5.89 16.17
C PHE A 99 -10.70 4.73 16.33
N GLU A 100 -10.93 3.67 15.56
CA GLU A 100 -10.09 2.49 15.50
C GLU A 100 -10.01 2.01 14.05
N SER A 101 -8.81 1.61 13.61
CA SER A 101 -8.67 0.97 12.30
C SER A 101 -7.46 0.05 12.24
N THR A 102 -7.58 -1.03 11.49
CA THR A 102 -6.47 -1.89 11.06
C THR A 102 -6.04 -1.62 9.61
N ASN A 103 -6.71 -0.69 8.93
CA ASN A 103 -6.39 -0.29 7.58
C ASN A 103 -5.60 1.03 7.58
N PRO A 104 -4.31 1.05 7.21
CA PRO A 104 -3.51 2.29 7.19
C PRO A 104 -3.99 3.28 6.11
N LYS A 105 -4.85 2.86 5.18
CA LYS A 105 -5.48 3.74 4.18
C LYS A 105 -6.74 4.43 4.69
N GLN A 106 -7.30 3.99 5.82
CA GLN A 106 -8.48 4.62 6.41
C GLN A 106 -8.05 5.84 7.21
N ALA A 107 -8.57 7.00 6.82
CA ALA A 107 -8.39 8.25 7.56
C ALA A 107 -9.51 8.42 8.59
N TRP A 108 -9.20 9.06 9.72
CA TRP A 108 -10.21 9.61 10.61
C TRP A 108 -10.59 11.01 10.13
N ASP A 109 -11.87 11.23 9.85
CA ASP A 109 -12.41 12.48 9.30
C ASP A 109 -12.83 13.48 10.38
N GLY A 110 -12.56 13.20 11.66
CA GLY A 110 -13.00 14.05 12.76
C GLY A 110 -14.47 13.85 13.14
N THR A 111 -15.02 12.67 12.85
CA THR A 111 -16.37 12.26 13.30
C THR A 111 -16.31 11.09 14.29
N PHE A 112 -17.31 11.01 15.17
CA PHE A 112 -17.56 9.88 16.05
C PHE A 112 -19.07 9.65 16.12
N GLN A 113 -19.50 8.40 15.96
CA GLN A 113 -20.93 8.02 15.93
C GLN A 113 -21.75 8.85 14.92
N GLY A 114 -21.17 9.16 13.76
CA GLY A 114 -21.81 9.93 12.70
C GLY A 114 -21.93 11.43 12.96
N ARG A 115 -21.31 11.96 14.03
CA ARG A 115 -21.33 13.38 14.38
C ARG A 115 -19.91 13.94 14.40
N PRO A 116 -19.69 15.20 13.96
CA PRO A 116 -18.41 15.87 14.13
C PRO A 116 -18.03 15.97 15.61
N VAL A 117 -16.77 15.65 15.95
CA VAL A 117 -16.24 15.86 17.30
C VAL A 117 -15.72 17.29 17.49
N GLU A 118 -15.42 17.68 18.72
CA GLU A 118 -14.94 19.02 19.05
C GLU A 118 -13.57 19.35 18.41
N MET A 119 -13.24 20.64 18.27
CA MET A 119 -11.92 21.07 17.83
C MET A 119 -10.94 20.97 18.99
N GLU A 120 -10.28 19.83 19.10
CA GLU A 120 -9.38 19.53 20.21
C GLU A 120 -8.12 18.79 19.75
N THR A 121 -7.23 18.57 20.71
CA THR A 121 -6.11 17.65 20.57
C THR A 121 -6.52 16.29 21.11
N TYR A 122 -6.43 15.28 20.25
CA TYR A 122 -6.74 13.88 20.51
C TYR A 122 -5.45 13.08 20.68
N VAL A 123 -5.49 12.04 21.49
CA VAL A 123 -4.33 11.14 21.69
C VAL A 123 -4.47 9.96 20.72
N TYR A 124 -3.38 9.52 20.12
CA TYR A 124 -3.37 8.30 19.32
C TYR A 124 -2.35 7.28 19.84
N GLN A 125 -2.63 6.02 19.55
CA GLN A 125 -1.68 4.91 19.66
C GLN A 125 -1.67 4.14 18.34
N VAL A 126 -0.49 4.01 17.74
CA VAL A 126 -0.27 3.30 16.49
C VAL A 126 0.65 2.11 16.74
N PHE A 127 0.24 0.96 16.26
CA PHE A 127 1.05 -0.25 16.12
C PHE A 127 1.27 -0.50 14.64
N ALA A 128 2.53 -0.69 14.24
CA ALA A 128 2.88 -1.03 12.87
C ALA A 128 3.99 -2.08 12.86
N ASP A 129 3.86 -3.11 12.05
CA ASP A 129 4.88 -4.12 11.82
C ASP A 129 5.27 -4.15 10.34
N GLY A 130 6.55 -4.39 10.06
CA GLY A 130 7.07 -4.69 8.72
C GLY A 130 8.06 -5.85 8.80
N LEU A 131 9.27 -5.58 9.25
CA LEU A 131 10.27 -6.60 9.60
C LEU A 131 10.55 -6.60 11.11
N GLY A 132 9.61 -6.11 11.90
CA GLY A 132 9.75 -5.82 13.32
C GLY A 132 8.68 -4.83 13.78
N LYS A 133 8.12 -5.10 14.96
CA LYS A 133 7.07 -4.31 15.58
C LYS A 133 7.58 -2.93 16.01
N LYS A 134 6.84 -1.88 15.66
CA LYS A 134 6.98 -0.53 16.20
C LYS A 134 5.66 -0.08 16.80
N SER A 135 5.74 0.60 17.93
CA SER A 135 4.61 1.30 18.54
C SER A 135 4.96 2.78 18.66
N ARG A 136 3.99 3.65 18.37
CA ARG A 136 4.11 5.10 18.53
C ARG A 136 2.86 5.66 19.17
N THR A 137 3.06 6.50 20.17
CA THR A 137 2.01 7.33 20.77
C THR A 137 2.27 8.78 20.45
N GLY A 138 1.23 9.59 20.50
CA GLY A 138 1.32 11.02 20.27
C GLY A 138 -0.05 11.66 20.26
N SER A 139 -0.12 12.84 19.68
CA SER A 139 -1.37 13.59 19.59
C SER A 139 -1.58 14.20 18.21
N VAL A 140 -2.85 14.42 17.88
CA VAL A 140 -3.30 15.08 16.66
C VAL A 140 -4.29 16.18 17.02
N THR A 141 -4.13 17.36 16.44
CA THR A 141 -5.07 18.48 16.59
C THR A 141 -6.05 18.54 15.43
N LEU A 142 -7.34 18.57 15.74
CA LEU A 142 -8.41 18.82 14.76
C LEU A 142 -8.68 20.33 14.71
N ILE A 143 -8.58 20.91 13.51
CA ILE A 143 -8.82 22.33 13.24
C ILE A 143 -9.98 22.46 12.23
N ARG A 144 -10.82 23.49 12.32
CA ARG A 144 -11.84 23.80 11.30
C ARG A 144 -11.78 25.27 10.90
#